data_AF-A0A918DK38-F1
#
_entry.id   AF-A0A918DK38-F1
#
_cell.length_a   1.000
_cell.length_b   1.000
_cell.length_c   1.000
_cell.angle_alpha   90.00
_cell.angle_beta   90.00
_cell.angle_gamma   90.00
#
_symmetry.space_group_name_H-M   'P 1'
#
loop_
_entity.id
_entity.type
_entity.pdbx_description
1 polymer ?
#
loop_
_entity_poly.entity_id
_entity_poly.type
_entity_poly.pdbx_seq_one_letter_code
_entity_poly.pdbx_strand_id
1 'polypeptide(L)' 'MAQIPLGRLGQEQDITDAIGFLLKANYVTGQTLKIDGGRSLG' A
#
# COMPACT_ATOMS: atom_id res chain seq x y z
N MET A 1 15.93 -0.42 -13.63
CA MET A 1 15.20 0.41 -12.65
C MET A 1 13.83 -0.23 -12.48
N ALA A 2 13.44 -0.66 -11.27
CA ALA A 2 12.14 -1.33 -11.08
C ALA A 2 11.01 -0.36 -11.46
N GLN A 3 10.28 -0.71 -12.51
CA GLN A 3 9.11 0.03 -12.98
C GLN A 3 8.06 0.03 -11.87
N ILE A 4 7.41 1.17 -11.63
CA ILE A 4 6.23 1.21 -10.76
C ILE A 4 5.04 0.88 -11.65
N PRO A 5 4.33 -0.23 -11.44
CA PRO A 5 3.16 -0.57 -12.27
C PRO A 5 2.11 0.54 -12.35
N LEU A 6 1.86 1.25 -11.25
CA LEU A 6 0.94 2.40 -11.23
C LEU A 6 1.49 3.68 -11.90
N GLY A 7 2.72 3.67 -12.42
CA GLY A 7 3.27 4.76 -13.24
C GLY A 7 3.60 6.05 -12.48
N ARG A 8 3.48 6.08 -11.15
CA ARG A 8 3.78 7.26 -10.31
C ARG A 8 4.47 6.89 -9.01
N LEU A 9 5.17 7.85 -8.42
CA LEU A 9 5.58 7.74 -7.02
C LEU A 9 4.35 7.81 -6.10
N GLY A 10 4.44 7.11 -4.97
CA GLY A 10 3.47 7.23 -3.89
C GLY A 10 3.54 8.61 -3.25
N GLN A 11 2.43 9.03 -2.67
CA GLN A 11 2.30 10.23 -1.87
C GLN A 11 1.87 9.86 -0.44
N GLU A 12 1.98 10.80 0.48
CA GLU A 12 1.61 10.61 1.89
C GLU A 12 0.15 10.12 2.02
N GLN A 13 -0.74 10.61 1.15
CA GLN A 13 -2.15 10.24 1.13
C GLN A 13 -2.38 8.74 0.88
N ASP A 14 -1.55 8.11 0.04
CA ASP A 14 -1.66 6.67 -0.25
C ASP A 14 -1.45 5.82 1.01
N ILE A 15 -0.59 6.29 1.92
CA ILE A 15 -0.31 5.64 3.20
C ILE A 15 -1.43 5.90 4.19
N THR A 16 -1.91 7.14 4.30
CA THR A 16 -3.00 7.49 5.23
C THR A 16 -4.30 6.80 4.88
N ASP A 17 -4.62 6.65 3.60
CA ASP A 17 -5.81 5.94 3.15
C ASP A 17 -5.73 4.44 3.48
N ALA A 18 -4.56 3.83 3.30
CA ALA A 18 -4.31 2.45 3.70
C ALA A 18 -4.44 2.23 5.22
N ILE A 19 -3.95 3.17 6.03
CA ILE A 19 -4.17 3.18 7.48
C ILE A 19 -5.67 3.27 7.79
N GLY A 20 -6.38 4.19 7.15
CA GLY A 20 -7.83 4.36 7.32
C GLY A 20 -8.63 3.10 6.96
N PHE A 21 -8.19 2.35 5.94
CA PHE A 21 -8.74 1.04 5.61
C PHE A 21 -8.46 0.01 6.74
N LEU A 22 -7.22 -0.11 7.20
CA LEU A 22 -6.84 -1.07 8.25
C LEU A 22 -7.52 -0.79 9.59
N LEU A 23 -7.74 0.47 9.95
CA LEU A 23 -8.48 0.85 11.17
C LEU A 23 -9.93 0.35 11.20
N LYS A 24 -10.51 0.00 10.04
CA LYS A 24 -11.86 -0.56 9.94
C LYS A 24 -11.87 -2.10 9.91
N ALA A 25 -10.70 -2.73 9.81
CA ALA A 25 -10.55 -4.17 9.60
C ALA A 25 -10.38 -4.92 10.93
N ASN A 26 -11.42 -4.94 11.76
CA ASN A 26 -11.38 -5.42 13.16
C ASN A 26 -11.03 -6.90 13.37
N TYR A 27 -10.94 -7.71 12.30
CA TYR A 27 -10.59 -9.13 12.37
C TYR A 27 -9.37 -9.48 11.50
N VAL A 28 -8.58 -8.47 11.13
CA VAL A 28 -7.33 -8.64 10.37
C VAL A 28 -6.14 -8.43 11.30
N THR A 29 -5.25 -9.42 11.36
CA THR A 29 -4.01 -9.35 12.13
C THR A 29 -2.90 -10.18 11.47
N GLY A 30 -1.64 -9.91 11.83
CA GLY A 30 -0.48 -10.65 11.33
C GLY A 30 -0.16 -10.45 9.84
N GLN A 31 -0.77 -9.46 9.19
CA GLN A 31 -0.58 -9.21 7.76
C GLN A 31 0.36 -8.03 7.51
N THR A 32 1.16 -8.12 6.44
CA THR A 32 1.92 -6.99 5.91
C THR A 32 1.23 -6.49 4.64
N LEU A 33 0.71 -5.26 4.68
CA LEU A 33 0.10 -4.61 3.53
C LEU A 33 1.15 -3.75 2.80
N LYS A 34 1.46 -4.10 1.55
CA LYS A 34 2.41 -3.33 0.73
C LYS A 34 1.71 -2.19 0.02
N ILE A 35 2.17 -0.96 0.27
CA ILE A 35 1.70 0.27 -0.39
C ILE A 35 2.84 0.82 -1.23
N ASP A 36 3.10 0.20 -2.38
CA ASP A 36 4.30 0.47 -3.18
C ASP A 36 4.01 0.68 -4.67
N GLY A 37 2.74 0.88 -5.03
CA GLY A 37 2.31 1.03 -6.43
C GLY A 37 2.60 -0.18 -7.31
N GLY A 38 2.79 -1.36 -6.71
CA GLY A 38 3.05 -2.63 -7.40
C GLY A 38 4.53 -2.97 -7.56
N ARG A 39 5.45 -2.20 -6.97
CA ARG A 39 6.91 -2.42 -7.12
C ARG A 39 7.34 -3.82 -6.67
N SER A 40 6.68 -4.39 -5.67
CA SER A 40 6.97 -5.73 -5.15
C SER A 40 6.40 -6.88 -5.96
N LEU A 41 5.69 -6.62 -7.06
CA LEU A 41 5.15 -7.67 -7.92
C LEU A 41 6.19 -8.25 -8.89
N GLY A 42 7.37 -7.62 -8.98
CA GLY A 42 8.49 -8.05 -9.82
C GLY A 42 9.69 -8.55 -9.02
#